data_AF-A0A227J1F3-F1
#
_entry.id   AF-A0A227J1F3-F1
#
_cell.length_a   1.000
_cell.length_b   1.000
_cell.length_c   1.000
_cell.angle_alpha   90.00
_cell.angle_beta   90.00
_cell.angle_gamma   90.00
#
_symmetry.space_group_name_H-M   'P 1'
#
loop_
_entity.id
_entity.type
_entity.pdbx_description
1 polymer ?
#
loop_
_entity_poly.entity_id
_entity_poly.type
_entity_poly.pdbx_seq_one_letter_code
_entity_poly.pdbx_strand_id
1 'polypeptide(L)'
;PPMNLYQSNWAIRTYEPQFPPARTVSSATGNEGIFINSIIATGVINSGGSVQHSIISSNVRIQDSATVVDSIIFDDVEVGEGSQLVNCIVDKHVR
;
A
#
# COMPACT_ATOMS: atom_id res chain seq x y z
N PRO A 1 14.16 7.62 -9.58
CA PRO A 1 13.21 8.73 -9.30
C PRO A 1 13.95 10.07 -9.22
N PRO A 2 13.33 11.20 -9.58
CA PRO A 2 13.97 12.53 -9.50
C PRO A 2 14.33 12.92 -8.06
N MET A 3 13.61 12.38 -7.06
CA MET A 3 13.94 12.49 -5.64
C MET A 3 14.50 11.16 -5.11
N ASN A 4 15.69 11.17 -4.49
CA ASN A 4 16.29 9.98 -3.90
C ASN A 4 15.96 9.86 -2.40
N LEU A 5 15.05 8.95 -2.05
CA LEU A 5 14.70 8.68 -0.65
C LEU A 5 15.72 7.81 0.09
N TYR A 6 16.67 7.19 -0.62
CA TYR A 6 17.67 6.26 -0.06
C TYR A 6 19.03 6.92 0.19
N GLN A 7 19.10 8.25 0.14
CA GLN A 7 20.35 9.00 0.36
C GLN A 7 20.73 8.98 1.86
N SER A 8 21.95 8.55 2.17
CA SER A 8 22.44 8.46 3.56
C SER A 8 23.12 9.74 4.05
N ASN A 9 23.59 10.59 3.13
CA ASN A 9 24.29 11.86 3.42
C ASN A 9 23.33 13.02 3.77
N TRP A 10 22.04 12.87 3.48
CA TRP A 10 21.01 13.88 3.76
C TRP A 10 19.69 13.20 4.13
N ALA A 11 19.65 12.62 5.32
CA ALA A 11 18.48 11.88 5.80
C ALA A 11 17.29 12.82 6.08
N ILE A 12 16.10 12.39 5.68
CA ILE A 12 14.83 13.06 6.03
C ILE A 12 14.32 12.43 7.33
N ARG A 13 14.29 13.23 8.40
CA ARG A 13 13.76 12.79 9.70
C ARG A 13 12.24 12.91 9.72
N THR A 14 11.56 11.86 10.14
CA THR A 14 10.11 11.84 10.38
C THR A 14 9.78 11.01 11.62
N TYR A 15 8.51 11.01 12.03
CA TYR A 15 7.99 10.07 13.02
C TYR A 15 7.88 8.67 12.40
N GLU A 16 8.38 7.64 13.10
CA GLU A 16 8.30 6.24 12.67
C GLU A 16 7.31 5.47 13.55
N PRO A 17 6.09 5.20 13.04
CA PRO A 17 5.11 4.41 13.75
C PRO A 17 5.59 2.96 13.97
N GLN A 18 5.29 2.39 15.14
CA GLN A 18 5.67 1.03 15.51
C GLN A 18 4.71 -0.02 14.91
N PHE A 19 4.56 -0.02 13.59
CA PHE A 19 3.78 -1.04 12.89
C PHE A 19 4.63 -2.27 12.56
N PRO A 20 4.01 -3.46 12.45
CA PRO A 20 4.72 -4.64 11.97
C PRO A 20 5.20 -4.44 10.52
N PRO A 21 6.13 -5.29 10.04
CA PRO A 21 6.51 -5.30 8.63
C PRO A 21 5.29 -5.52 7.72
N ALA A 22 5.34 -4.97 6.51
CA ALA A 22 4.32 -5.23 5.50
C ALA A 22 4.21 -6.73 5.24
N ARG A 23 2.97 -7.22 5.11
CA ARG A 23 2.67 -8.63 4.90
C ARG A 23 1.79 -8.82 3.68
N THR A 24 2.18 -9.78 2.87
CA THR A 24 1.38 -10.30 1.76
C THR A 24 0.88 -11.70 2.12
N VAL A 25 -0.39 -11.96 1.86
CA VAL A 25 -1.01 -13.28 2.01
C VAL A 25 -1.88 -13.59 0.81
N SER A 26 -1.96 -14.87 0.46
CA SER A 26 -2.92 -15.37 -0.51
C SER A 26 -4.34 -15.26 0.06
N SER A 27 -5.29 -14.93 -0.80
CA SER A 27 -6.72 -14.96 -0.47
C SER A 27 -7.27 -16.39 -0.41
N ALA A 28 -8.40 -16.56 0.26
CA ALA A 28 -9.21 -17.78 0.22
C ALA A 28 -9.63 -18.19 -1.20
N THR A 29 -9.71 -17.24 -2.12
CA THR A 29 -10.05 -17.47 -3.55
C THR A 29 -8.84 -17.90 -4.39
N GLY A 30 -7.64 -17.95 -3.80
CA GLY A 30 -6.40 -18.33 -4.48
C GLY A 30 -5.68 -17.17 -5.16
N ASN A 31 -6.17 -15.93 -5.01
CA ASN A 31 -5.44 -14.76 -5.49
C ASN A 31 -4.22 -14.48 -4.62
N GLU A 32 -3.10 -14.19 -5.26
CA GLU A 32 -1.88 -13.75 -4.58
C GLU A 32 -1.88 -12.23 -4.44
N GLY A 33 -1.54 -11.74 -3.25
CA GLY A 33 -1.30 -10.30 -3.08
C GLY A 33 -0.03 -9.91 -3.83
N ILE A 34 -0.12 -8.97 -4.78
CA ILE A 34 1.05 -8.54 -5.57
C ILE A 34 1.26 -7.04 -5.48
N PHE A 35 2.53 -6.64 -5.52
CA PHE A 35 2.95 -5.26 -5.61
C PHE A 35 3.94 -5.13 -6.77
N ILE A 36 3.61 -4.27 -7.73
CA ILE A 36 4.42 -4.04 -8.94
C ILE A 36 4.80 -2.57 -8.96
N ASN A 37 6.09 -2.26 -9.01
CA ASN A 37 6.61 -0.88 -9.10
C ASN A 37 5.99 0.07 -8.05
N SER A 38 5.74 -0.43 -6.84
CA SER A 38 5.00 0.29 -5.80
C SER A 38 5.83 0.46 -4.53
N ILE A 39 5.54 1.51 -3.77
CA ILE A 39 6.16 1.76 -2.46
C ILE A 39 5.16 1.37 -1.37
N ILE A 40 5.63 0.62 -0.37
CA ILE A 40 4.79 0.01 0.65
C ILE A 40 5.35 0.38 2.03
N ALA A 41 4.52 0.99 2.87
CA ALA A 41 4.87 1.30 4.25
C ALA A 41 4.65 0.11 5.19
N THR A 42 5.05 0.27 6.46
CA THR A 42 4.83 -0.71 7.52
C THR A 42 3.34 -0.83 7.87
N GLY A 43 2.94 -2.01 8.36
CA GLY A 43 1.56 -2.31 8.76
C GLY A 43 0.63 -2.68 7.61
N VAL A 44 1.08 -2.57 6.36
CA VAL A 44 0.26 -2.91 5.19
C VAL A 44 -0.01 -4.42 5.15
N ILE A 45 -1.27 -4.81 4.95
CA ILE A 45 -1.69 -6.19 4.73
C ILE A 45 -2.38 -6.29 3.38
N ASN A 46 -1.80 -7.07 2.47
CA ASN A 46 -2.41 -7.38 1.18
C ASN A 46 -2.87 -8.85 1.16
N SER A 47 -4.18 -9.06 1.05
CA SER A 47 -4.84 -10.36 1.10
C SER A 47 -5.47 -10.74 -0.25
N GLY A 48 -4.63 -10.88 -1.28
CA GLY A 48 -5.08 -11.24 -2.64
C GLY A 48 -5.43 -10.06 -3.55
N GLY A 49 -4.99 -8.85 -3.22
CA GLY A 49 -5.14 -7.65 -4.05
C GLY A 49 -3.93 -7.38 -4.95
N SER A 50 -4.16 -6.70 -6.06
CA SER A 50 -3.14 -6.26 -7.01
C SER A 50 -2.88 -4.76 -6.89
N VAL A 51 -1.64 -4.39 -6.60
CA VAL A 51 -1.21 -2.99 -6.50
C VAL A 51 -0.11 -2.73 -7.53
N GLN A 52 -0.33 -1.75 -8.39
CA GLN A 52 0.59 -1.38 -9.45
C GLN A 52 0.87 0.12 -9.44
N HIS A 53 2.15 0.49 -9.55
CA HIS A 53 2.60 1.87 -9.71
C HIS A 53 1.96 2.84 -8.70
N SER A 54 1.88 2.41 -7.44
CA SER A 54 1.14 3.11 -6.39
C SER A 54 1.97 3.28 -5.12
N ILE A 55 1.55 4.21 -4.27
CA ILE A 55 2.17 4.47 -2.96
C ILE A 55 1.16 4.11 -1.88
N ILE A 56 1.51 3.16 -1.03
CA ILE A 56 0.65 2.66 0.06
C ILE A 56 1.26 3.07 1.40
N SER A 57 0.51 3.90 2.14
CA SER A 57 0.93 4.42 3.45
C SER A 57 0.67 3.41 4.57
N SER A 58 0.91 3.81 5.82
CA SER A 58 0.98 2.87 6.93
C SER A 58 -0.37 2.25 7.29
N ASN A 59 -0.35 1.00 7.75
CA ASN A 59 -1.53 0.28 8.27
C ASN A 59 -2.72 0.16 7.29
N VAL A 60 -2.45 0.16 5.98
CA VAL A 60 -3.48 -0.04 4.95
C VAL A 60 -3.84 -1.52 4.82
N ARG A 61 -5.13 -1.81 4.64
CA ARG A 61 -5.64 -3.16 4.36
C ARG A 61 -6.14 -3.24 2.94
N ILE A 62 -5.65 -4.22 2.19
CA ILE A 62 -6.09 -4.49 0.81
C ILE A 62 -6.69 -5.89 0.81
N GLN A 63 -7.98 -5.96 0.50
CA GLN A 63 -8.73 -7.21 0.48
C GLN A 63 -8.64 -7.91 -0.87
N ASP A 64 -9.31 -9.06 -0.97
CA ASP A 64 -9.25 -9.93 -2.12
C ASP A 64 -9.74 -9.27 -3.41
N SER A 65 -9.11 -9.60 -4.54
CA SER A 65 -9.50 -9.11 -5.87
C SER A 65 -9.50 -7.58 -6.03
N ALA A 66 -9.03 -6.83 -5.02
CA ALA A 66 -8.91 -5.38 -5.09
C ALA A 66 -7.78 -5.00 -6.06
N THR A 67 -7.99 -3.95 -6.84
CA THR A 67 -7.03 -3.45 -7.82
C THR A 67 -6.74 -1.98 -7.55
N VAL A 68 -5.47 -1.65 -7.30
CA VAL A 68 -4.99 -0.28 -7.05
C VAL A 68 -3.93 0.07 -8.07
N VAL A 69 -4.20 1.06 -8.92
CA VAL A 69 -3.32 1.43 -10.04
C VAL A 69 -3.13 2.94 -10.08
N ASP A 70 -1.88 3.38 -10.25
CA ASP A 70 -1.52 4.80 -10.38
C ASP A 70 -2.08 5.68 -9.24
N SER A 71 -2.12 5.14 -8.01
CA SER A 71 -2.86 5.75 -6.90
C SER A 71 -2.01 5.97 -5.64
N ILE A 72 -2.45 6.90 -4.80
CA ILE A 72 -1.86 7.18 -3.48
C ILE A 72 -2.88 6.84 -2.41
N ILE A 73 -2.54 5.91 -1.54
CA ILE A 73 -3.40 5.45 -0.45
C ILE A 73 -2.81 5.92 0.87
N PHE A 74 -3.55 6.76 1.60
CA PHE A 74 -3.12 7.28 2.89
C PHE A 74 -3.31 6.28 4.04
N ASP A 75 -2.88 6.69 5.23
CA ASP A 75 -2.81 5.86 6.43
C ASP A 75 -4.19 5.31 6.83
N ASP A 76 -4.20 4.09 7.38
CA ASP A 76 -5.39 3.45 7.96
C ASP A 76 -6.57 3.27 6.98
N VAL A 77 -6.30 3.23 5.67
CA VAL A 77 -7.32 2.96 4.65
C VAL A 77 -7.63 1.46 4.55
N GLU A 78 -8.89 1.13 4.33
CA GLU A 78 -9.35 -0.20 3.97
C GLU A 78 -9.86 -0.22 2.52
N VAL A 79 -9.22 -1.02 1.68
CA VAL A 79 -9.65 -1.26 0.30
C VAL A 79 -10.43 -2.58 0.29
N GLY A 80 -11.75 -2.47 0.17
CA GLY A 80 -12.66 -3.61 0.20
C GLY A 80 -12.51 -4.56 -1.00
N GLU A 81 -13.05 -5.77 -0.85
CA GLU A 81 -13.00 -6.83 -1.87
C GLU A 81 -13.51 -6.35 -3.24
N GLY A 82 -12.76 -6.65 -4.30
CA GLY A 82 -13.11 -6.30 -5.69
C GLY A 82 -13.08 -4.80 -6.03
N SER A 83 -12.65 -3.93 -5.10
CA SER A 83 -12.57 -2.48 -5.35
C SER A 83 -11.57 -2.17 -6.45
N GLN A 84 -11.92 -1.20 -7.31
CA GLN A 84 -11.03 -0.72 -8.38
C GLN A 84 -10.70 0.76 -8.16
N LEU A 85 -9.45 1.01 -7.76
CA LEU A 85 -8.91 2.33 -7.53
C LEU A 85 -7.90 2.64 -8.63
N VAL A 86 -8.21 3.61 -9.49
CA VAL A 86 -7.38 3.98 -10.63
C VAL A 86 -7.20 5.50 -10.64
N ASN A 87 -5.93 5.93 -10.67
CA ASN A 87 -5.55 7.34 -10.77
C ASN A 87 -6.24 8.23 -9.72
N CYS A 88 -6.20 7.81 -8.45
CA CYS A 88 -6.87 8.52 -7.36
C CYS A 88 -5.98 8.69 -6.12
N ILE A 89 -6.44 9.57 -5.23
CA ILE A 89 -5.86 9.79 -3.91
C ILE A 89 -6.94 9.47 -2.89
N VAL A 90 -6.69 8.49 -2.02
CA VAL A 90 -7.61 8.07 -0.97
C VAL A 90 -7.12 8.60 0.36
N ASP A 91 -7.92 9.46 0.99
CA ASP A 91 -7.59 10.10 2.27
C ASP A 91 -7.59 9.11 3.45
N LYS A 92 -7.03 9.56 4.58
CA LYS A 92 -6.84 8.75 5.79
C LYS A 92 -8.16 8.21 6.34
N HIS A 93 -8.11 7.01 6.90
CA HIS A 93 -9.25 6.36 7.58
C HIS A 93 -10.49 6.06 6.70
N VAL A 94 -10.35 6.13 5.37
CA VAL A 94 -11.42 5.76 4.42
C VAL A 94 -11.57 4.23 4.37
N ARG A 95 -12.80 3.75 4.19
CA ARG A 95 -13.16 2.34 4.06
C ARG A 95 -14.07 2.12 2.87
#